data_AF-A0A7C6Y657-F1
#
_entry.id   AF-A0A7C6Y657-F1
#
_cell.length_a   1.000
_cell.length_b   1.000
_cell.length_c   1.000
_cell.angle_alpha   90.00
_cell.angle_beta   90.00
_cell.angle_gamma   90.00
#
_symmetry.space_group_name_H-M   'P 1'
#
loop_
_entity.id
_entity.type
_entity.pdbx_description
1 polymer ?
#
loop_
_entity_poly.entity_id
_entity_poly.type
_entity_poly.pdbx_seq_one_letter_code
_entity_poly.pdbx_strand_id
1 'polypeptide(L)'
;MKNNIGNDFMRLTQYKFLDESDQAKGVPQPPIEIPENENPLLDLDNPNDIAIPERNLTEILTKRKSYREYSDEPLSRKELSFLLWSTQGVKKRIIQETAAGFIDLTLRTVPSAGARHPLETFILLNNVEGFEPGLYRYIATKHKLQALEVTEDIQDEIVKACLGQEFLKTAAATFLWVADSYRTRWRYGERGIRYLFLDAGHVCQNLYLSATAIDAGACAVGA
;
A
#
# COMPACT_ATOMS: atom_id res chain seq x y z
N MET A 1 -21.77 -22.33 18.13
CA MET A 1 -21.98 -22.02 16.70
C MET A 1 -20.78 -22.54 15.93
N LYS A 2 -20.94 -23.40 14.93
CA LYS A 2 -19.80 -23.78 14.08
C LYS A 2 -19.43 -22.58 13.22
N ASN A 3 -18.29 -21.97 13.54
CA ASN A 3 -17.79 -20.73 12.96
C ASN A 3 -17.39 -20.98 11.49
N ASN A 4 -18.34 -20.84 10.56
CA ASN A 4 -18.13 -21.08 9.13
C ASN A 4 -17.99 -19.78 8.31
N ILE A 5 -17.74 -18.66 8.99
CA ILE A 5 -17.79 -17.30 8.42
C ILE A 5 -16.96 -17.18 7.14
N GLY A 6 -15.74 -17.76 7.11
CA GLY A 6 -14.89 -17.73 5.93
C GLY A 6 -15.50 -18.47 4.72
N ASN A 7 -16.04 -19.68 4.95
CA ASN A 7 -16.69 -20.44 3.87
C ASN A 7 -17.99 -19.79 3.41
N ASP A 8 -18.77 -19.23 4.34
CA ASP A 8 -19.99 -18.50 3.99
C ASP A 8 -19.68 -17.23 3.22
N PHE A 9 -18.65 -16.47 3.59
CA PHE A 9 -18.17 -15.35 2.78
C PHE A 9 -17.74 -15.83 1.38
N MET A 10 -16.98 -16.93 1.28
CA MET A 10 -16.56 -17.49 0.00
C MET A 10 -17.71 -18.05 -0.84
N ARG A 11 -18.81 -18.47 -0.23
CA ARG A 11 -20.02 -18.92 -0.92
C ARG A 11 -20.89 -17.73 -1.33
N LEU A 12 -21.21 -16.84 -0.40
CA LEU A 12 -22.16 -15.74 -0.58
C LEU A 12 -21.61 -14.60 -1.44
N THR A 13 -20.29 -14.49 -1.64
CA THR A 13 -19.71 -13.50 -2.56
C THR A 13 -19.35 -14.09 -3.95
N GLN A 14 -19.95 -15.23 -4.33
CA GLN A 14 -19.98 -15.73 -5.71
C GLN A 14 -20.94 -14.88 -6.56
N TYR A 15 -20.64 -14.71 -7.85
CA TYR A 15 -21.40 -13.83 -8.77
C TYR A 15 -22.92 -14.02 -8.73
N LYS A 16 -23.42 -15.26 -8.62
CA LYS A 16 -24.86 -15.58 -8.60
C LYS A 16 -25.61 -15.07 -7.36
N PHE A 17 -24.90 -14.65 -6.32
CA PHE A 17 -25.46 -14.16 -5.06
C PHE A 17 -25.20 -12.66 -4.86
N LEU A 18 -24.57 -11.98 -5.83
CA LEU A 18 -24.28 -10.56 -5.71
C LEU A 18 -25.47 -9.73 -6.16
N ASP A 19 -25.78 -8.71 -5.37
CA ASP A 19 -26.63 -7.61 -5.79
C ASP A 19 -25.91 -6.73 -6.82
N GLU A 20 -26.68 -5.88 -7.48
CA GLU A 20 -26.16 -4.83 -8.35
C GLU A 20 -25.25 -3.88 -7.54
N SER A 21 -24.06 -3.60 -8.07
CA SER A 21 -23.07 -2.73 -7.41
C SER A 21 -23.48 -1.27 -7.46
N ASP A 22 -22.94 -0.46 -6.56
CA ASP A 22 -23.22 0.98 -6.51
C ASP A 22 -22.78 1.69 -7.80
N GLN A 23 -21.69 1.22 -8.43
CA GLN A 23 -21.31 1.65 -9.78
C GLN A 23 -22.43 1.40 -10.79
N ALA A 24 -23.01 0.19 -10.83
CA ALA A 24 -24.06 -0.15 -11.79
C ALA A 24 -25.37 0.63 -11.50
N LYS A 25 -25.63 0.97 -10.24
CA LYS A 25 -26.72 1.86 -9.80
C LYS A 25 -26.47 3.34 -10.11
N GLY A 26 -25.30 3.72 -10.65
CA GLY A 26 -24.95 5.11 -10.96
C GLY A 26 -24.62 5.96 -9.73
N VAL A 27 -24.30 5.34 -8.59
CA VAL A 27 -23.82 6.07 -7.40
C VAL A 27 -22.47 6.72 -7.73
N PRO A 28 -22.23 7.99 -7.34
CA PRO A 28 -20.96 8.66 -7.60
C PRO A 28 -19.74 7.87 -7.13
N GLN A 29 -18.68 7.92 -7.92
CA GLN A 29 -17.44 7.25 -7.58
C GLN A 29 -16.84 7.84 -6.28
N PRO A 30 -16.37 7.01 -5.33
CA PRO A 30 -15.64 7.50 -4.17
C PRO A 30 -14.27 8.10 -4.57
N PRO A 31 -13.69 8.97 -3.72
CA PRO A 31 -12.35 9.51 -3.93
C PRO A 31 -11.29 8.41 -4.17
N ILE A 32 -10.31 8.71 -5.03
CA ILE A 32 -9.21 7.78 -5.37
C ILE A 32 -8.09 7.72 -4.33
N GLU A 33 -8.15 8.63 -3.34
CA GLU A 33 -7.19 8.81 -2.25
C GLU A 33 -7.92 9.48 -1.08
N ILE A 34 -7.49 9.22 0.17
CA ILE A 34 -8.04 9.93 1.33
C ILE A 34 -7.66 11.41 1.19
N PRO A 35 -8.57 12.37 1.41
CA PRO A 35 -8.25 13.78 1.37
C PRO A 35 -7.05 14.16 2.25
N GLU A 36 -6.26 15.13 1.79
CA GLU A 36 -5.16 15.70 2.59
C GLU A 36 -5.69 16.46 3.79
N ASN A 37 -4.97 16.38 4.91
CA ASN A 37 -5.15 17.32 6.01
C ASN A 37 -4.25 18.55 5.81
N GLU A 38 -4.27 19.49 6.75
CA GLU A 38 -3.52 20.74 6.67
C GLU A 38 -2.01 20.60 6.94
N ASN A 39 -1.53 19.41 7.32
CA ASN A 39 -0.12 19.20 7.64
C ASN A 39 0.75 19.37 6.38
N PRO A 40 1.96 19.96 6.53
CA PRO A 40 2.89 20.14 5.43
C PRO A 40 3.23 18.83 4.70
N LEU A 41 3.37 18.92 3.39
CA LEU A 41 3.86 17.83 2.56
C LEU A 41 5.38 17.89 2.45
N LEU A 42 6.03 16.75 2.67
CA LEU A 42 7.45 16.55 2.54
C LEU A 42 7.78 15.94 1.18
N ASP A 43 8.84 16.45 0.56
CA ASP A 43 9.27 16.01 -0.77
C ASP A 43 9.97 14.65 -0.72
N LEU A 44 9.68 13.83 -1.74
CA LEU A 44 10.40 12.61 -2.07
C LEU A 44 11.22 12.83 -3.34
N ASP A 45 12.27 12.04 -3.51
CA ASP A 45 13.06 12.06 -4.74
C ASP A 45 12.24 11.53 -5.90
N ASN A 46 12.27 12.20 -7.05
CA ASN A 46 11.53 11.79 -8.23
C ASN A 46 11.96 10.39 -8.68
N PRO A 47 11.05 9.41 -8.80
CA PRO A 47 11.37 8.02 -9.08
C PRO A 47 12.08 7.81 -10.41
N ASN A 48 11.91 8.72 -11.38
CA ASN A 48 12.60 8.65 -12.66
C ASN A 48 14.09 9.06 -12.57
N ASP A 49 14.47 9.75 -11.50
CA ASP A 49 15.83 10.27 -11.29
C ASP A 49 16.64 9.38 -10.32
N ILE A 50 16.04 8.29 -9.82
CA ILE A 50 16.67 7.35 -8.89
C ILE A 50 17.36 6.25 -9.70
N ALA A 51 18.69 6.22 -9.63
CA ALA A 51 19.48 5.11 -10.14
C ALA A 51 19.47 3.97 -9.11
N ILE A 52 18.87 2.84 -9.47
CA ILE A 52 18.96 1.58 -8.71
C ILE A 52 19.97 0.64 -9.38
N PRO A 53 20.57 -0.32 -8.64
CA PRO A 53 21.40 -1.35 -9.23
C PRO A 53 20.68 -2.10 -10.36
N GLU A 54 21.32 -2.22 -11.53
CA GLU A 54 20.78 -3.04 -12.61
C GLU A 54 20.82 -4.52 -12.23
N ARG A 55 19.64 -5.12 -12.11
CA ARG A 55 19.42 -6.53 -11.73
C ARG A 55 18.40 -7.13 -12.68
N ASN A 56 18.61 -8.38 -13.10
CA ASN A 56 17.58 -9.08 -13.87
C ASN A 56 16.52 -9.68 -12.93
N LEU A 57 15.30 -9.89 -13.46
CA LEU A 57 14.18 -10.38 -12.66
C LEU A 57 14.44 -11.77 -12.05
N THR A 58 15.12 -12.67 -12.77
CA THR A 58 15.45 -14.01 -12.28
C THR A 58 16.35 -13.95 -11.05
N GLU A 59 17.33 -13.05 -11.05
CA GLU A 59 18.22 -12.79 -9.91
C GLU A 59 17.42 -12.29 -8.71
N ILE A 60 16.57 -11.28 -8.90
CA ILE A 60 15.73 -10.72 -7.82
C ILE A 60 14.84 -11.80 -7.22
N LEU A 61 14.13 -12.57 -8.07
CA LEU A 61 13.25 -13.64 -7.61
C LEU A 61 14.00 -14.74 -6.84
N THR A 62 15.23 -15.05 -7.26
CA THR A 62 16.08 -16.05 -6.61
C THR A 62 16.60 -15.56 -5.26
N LYS A 63 17.01 -14.29 -5.17
CA LYS A 63 17.55 -13.68 -3.94
C LYS A 63 16.47 -13.33 -2.92
N ARG A 64 15.26 -13.02 -3.38
CA ARG A 64 14.15 -12.60 -2.53
C ARG A 64 13.89 -13.62 -1.43
N LYS A 65 13.94 -13.16 -0.18
CA LYS A 65 13.58 -13.92 1.02
C LYS A 65 13.01 -12.98 2.09
N SER A 66 12.42 -13.53 3.14
CA SER A 66 11.95 -12.75 4.28
C SER A 66 13.09 -12.52 5.26
N TYR A 67 13.42 -11.26 5.52
CA TYR A 67 14.45 -10.84 6.47
C TYR A 67 13.82 -10.26 7.72
N ARG A 68 14.24 -10.73 8.90
CA ARG A 68 13.78 -10.25 10.22
C ARG A 68 14.93 -9.75 11.10
N GLU A 69 16.11 -9.65 10.50
CA GLU A 69 17.31 -9.07 11.09
C GLU A 69 17.75 -7.99 10.10
N TYR A 70 17.90 -6.76 10.60
CA TYR A 70 18.24 -5.59 9.80
C TYR A 70 19.54 -4.99 10.34
N SER A 71 20.32 -4.35 9.47
CA SER A 71 21.47 -3.56 9.88
C SER A 71 21.03 -2.23 10.50
N ASP A 72 21.95 -1.57 11.20
CA ASP A 72 21.76 -0.20 11.69
C ASP A 72 21.96 0.87 10.59
N GLU A 73 22.25 0.44 9.36
CA GLU A 73 22.40 1.35 8.21
C GLU A 73 21.05 1.95 7.83
N PRO A 74 20.93 3.29 7.73
CA PRO A 74 19.68 3.92 7.35
C PRO A 74 19.34 3.64 5.88
N LEU A 75 18.05 3.63 5.56
CA LEU A 75 17.64 3.80 4.17
C LEU A 75 17.90 5.25 3.76
N SER A 76 18.46 5.46 2.57
CA SER A 76 18.52 6.79 1.97
C SER A 76 17.12 7.28 1.58
N ARG A 77 16.97 8.60 1.46
CA ARG A 77 15.73 9.23 0.96
C ARG A 77 15.32 8.69 -0.41
N LYS A 78 16.30 8.42 -1.28
CA LYS A 78 16.09 7.84 -2.62
C LYS A 78 15.56 6.42 -2.54
N GLU A 79 16.14 5.58 -1.70
CA GLU A 79 15.65 4.21 -1.52
C GLU A 79 14.22 4.20 -0.99
N LEU A 80 13.90 5.03 0.01
CA LEU A 80 12.52 5.16 0.48
C LEU A 80 11.56 5.62 -0.63
N SER A 81 11.94 6.64 -1.40
CA SER A 81 11.15 7.17 -2.52
C SER A 81 10.89 6.09 -3.57
N PHE A 82 11.91 5.29 -3.90
CA PHE A 82 11.80 4.16 -4.82
C PHE A 82 10.87 3.06 -4.30
N LEU A 83 10.93 2.71 -3.02
CA LEU A 83 10.07 1.69 -2.41
C LEU A 83 8.59 2.14 -2.38
N LEU A 84 8.33 3.41 -2.03
CA LEU A 84 6.99 4.00 -2.05
C LEU A 84 6.41 4.06 -3.47
N TRP A 85 7.21 4.48 -4.45
CA TRP A 85 6.79 4.50 -5.85
C TRP A 85 6.57 3.08 -6.38
N SER A 86 7.43 2.13 -6.06
CA SER A 86 7.27 0.74 -6.48
C SER A 86 5.97 0.13 -5.95
N THR A 87 5.54 0.49 -4.75
CA THR A 87 4.34 -0.10 -4.12
C THR A 87 3.04 0.59 -4.50
N GLN A 88 3.04 1.92 -4.66
CA GLN A 88 1.82 2.71 -4.89
C GLN A 88 1.96 3.84 -5.92
N GLY A 89 3.09 3.95 -6.61
CA GLY A 89 3.37 5.03 -7.55
C GLY A 89 2.35 5.16 -8.69
N VAL A 90 1.86 6.37 -8.92
CA VAL A 90 0.92 6.69 -9.99
C VAL A 90 1.68 6.93 -11.30
N LYS A 91 1.47 6.09 -12.31
CA LYS A 91 2.07 6.23 -13.64
C LYS A 91 1.24 7.13 -14.55
N LYS A 92 -0.07 7.11 -14.39
CA LYS A 92 -1.03 7.90 -15.18
C LYS A 92 -2.30 8.11 -14.39
N ARG A 93 -2.87 9.32 -14.43
CA ARG A 93 -4.24 9.59 -13.98
C ARG A 93 -5.14 9.79 -15.21
N ILE A 94 -6.34 9.21 -15.17
CA ILE A 94 -7.34 9.28 -16.22
C ILE A 94 -8.59 9.88 -15.60
N ILE A 95 -8.96 11.05 -16.11
CA ILE A 95 -10.17 11.77 -15.72
C ILE A 95 -11.02 11.94 -16.98
N GLN A 96 -12.24 11.40 -16.97
CA GLN A 96 -13.11 11.42 -18.14
C GLN A 96 -14.60 11.38 -17.76
N GLU A 97 -15.40 12.16 -18.48
CA GLU A 97 -16.85 12.05 -18.47
C GLU A 97 -17.33 10.92 -19.40
N THR A 98 -18.31 10.15 -18.95
CA THR A 98 -18.88 9.00 -19.65
C THR A 98 -20.40 9.08 -19.62
N ALA A 99 -21.06 8.28 -20.48
CA ALA A 99 -22.51 8.16 -20.47
C ALA A 99 -23.09 7.68 -19.12
N ALA A 100 -22.26 7.05 -18.28
CA ALA A 100 -22.62 6.55 -16.95
C ALA A 100 -22.13 7.48 -15.81
N GLY A 101 -21.66 8.70 -16.12
CA GLY A 101 -21.12 9.66 -15.15
C GLY A 101 -19.62 9.87 -15.30
N PHE A 102 -18.93 10.22 -14.21
CA PHE A 102 -17.53 10.61 -14.23
C PHE A 102 -16.60 9.47 -13.77
N ILE A 103 -15.45 9.31 -14.43
CA ILE A 103 -14.39 8.40 -14.05
C ILE A 103 -13.17 9.21 -13.63
N ASP A 104 -12.64 8.90 -12.45
CA ASP A 104 -11.31 9.31 -12.00
C ASP A 104 -10.56 8.05 -11.58
N LEU A 105 -9.49 7.69 -12.29
CA LEU A 105 -8.70 6.51 -11.93
C LEU A 105 -7.21 6.74 -12.13
N THR A 106 -6.42 6.00 -11.37
CA THR A 106 -4.97 5.96 -11.51
C THR A 106 -4.54 4.62 -12.07
N LEU A 107 -3.55 4.61 -12.96
CA LEU A 107 -2.78 3.41 -13.29
C LEU A 107 -1.52 3.44 -12.44
N ARG A 108 -1.35 2.44 -11.56
CA ARG A 108 -0.21 2.37 -10.64
C ARG A 108 0.84 1.35 -11.08
N THR A 109 1.98 1.34 -10.38
CA THR A 109 3.05 0.35 -10.51
C THR A 109 2.59 -1.07 -10.16
N VAL A 110 1.53 -1.18 -9.36
CA VAL A 110 0.85 -2.43 -9.00
C VAL A 110 -0.51 -2.57 -9.69
N PRO A 111 -0.97 -3.78 -10.02
CA PRO A 111 -2.35 -4.00 -10.48
C PRO A 111 -3.35 -3.88 -9.32
N SER A 112 -4.57 -3.46 -9.64
CA SER A 112 -5.71 -3.48 -8.72
C SER A 112 -6.99 -3.83 -9.48
N ALA A 113 -7.90 -4.58 -8.84
CA ALA A 113 -9.18 -4.93 -9.45
C ALA A 113 -9.93 -3.67 -9.91
N GLY A 114 -10.15 -3.56 -11.22
CA GLY A 114 -10.84 -2.42 -11.82
C GLY A 114 -10.13 -1.07 -11.65
N ALA A 115 -8.82 -1.08 -11.42
CA ALA A 115 -8.02 0.11 -11.10
C ALA A 115 -8.65 0.94 -9.97
N ARG A 116 -9.13 0.27 -8.92
CA ARG A 116 -9.77 0.93 -7.76
C ARG A 116 -8.77 1.40 -6.72
N HIS A 117 -7.61 0.73 -6.61
CA HIS A 117 -6.51 1.07 -5.72
C HIS A 117 -6.98 1.44 -4.30
N PRO A 118 -7.55 0.48 -3.56
CA PRO A 118 -8.18 0.72 -2.27
C PRO A 118 -7.19 1.04 -1.15
N LEU A 119 -5.90 0.79 -1.37
CA LEU A 119 -4.88 0.86 -0.33
C LEU A 119 -4.32 2.27 -0.20
N GLU A 120 -4.36 2.77 1.02
CA GLU A 120 -3.58 3.90 1.52
C GLU A 120 -2.30 3.35 2.15
N THR A 121 -1.18 4.05 1.97
CA THR A 121 0.09 3.66 2.59
C THR A 121 0.40 4.62 3.72
N PHE A 122 0.29 4.10 4.94
CA PHE A 122 0.90 4.69 6.11
C PHE A 122 2.28 4.05 6.29
N ILE A 123 3.22 4.78 6.85
CA ILE A 123 4.58 4.32 7.00
C ILE A 123 5.19 4.84 8.28
N LEU A 124 5.63 3.93 9.14
CA LEU A 124 6.45 4.26 10.30
C LEU A 124 7.90 4.33 9.84
N LEU A 125 8.54 5.48 9.96
CA LEU A 125 9.97 5.66 9.70
C LEU A 125 10.70 5.59 11.04
N ASN A 126 11.71 4.73 11.12
CA ASN A 126 12.58 4.61 12.29
C ASN A 126 14.01 5.07 11.97
N ASN A 127 14.52 4.76 10.77
CA ASN A 127 15.92 5.03 10.40
C ASN A 127 16.04 5.33 8.89
N VAL A 128 15.66 6.55 8.49
CA VAL A 128 15.73 7.00 7.09
C VAL A 128 16.37 8.37 7.00
N GLU A 129 17.35 8.53 6.12
CA GLU A 129 18.05 9.80 5.93
C GLU A 129 17.10 10.91 5.46
N GLY A 130 17.18 12.06 6.12
CA GLY A 130 16.40 13.25 5.76
C GLY A 130 14.95 13.26 6.24
N PHE A 131 14.53 12.26 7.03
CA PHE A 131 13.24 12.24 7.70
C PHE A 131 13.41 11.99 9.20
N GLU A 132 12.64 12.70 10.01
CA GLU A 132 12.55 12.40 11.43
C GLU A 132 11.85 11.05 11.66
N PRO A 133 12.19 10.31 12.73
CA PRO A 133 11.41 9.15 13.12
C PRO A 133 9.96 9.53 13.42
N GLY A 134 9.00 8.74 12.92
CA GLY A 134 7.59 9.04 13.11
C GLY A 134 6.66 8.34 12.13
N LEU A 135 5.37 8.62 12.25
CA LEU A 135 4.35 8.07 11.36
C LEU A 135 3.99 9.06 10.25
N TYR A 136 3.97 8.57 9.03
CA TYR A 136 3.67 9.34 7.84
C TYR A 136 2.58 8.67 7.01
N ARG A 137 1.89 9.47 6.21
CA ARG A 137 1.05 8.98 5.12
C ARG A 137 1.69 9.33 3.78
N TYR A 138 1.73 8.36 2.88
CA TYR A 138 2.18 8.57 1.52
C TYR A 138 1.01 9.02 0.62
N ILE A 139 1.14 10.22 0.07
CA ILE A 139 0.21 10.81 -0.90
C ILE A 139 0.66 10.39 -2.29
N ALA A 140 0.11 9.29 -2.79
CA ALA A 140 0.52 8.64 -4.02
C ALA A 140 0.28 9.51 -5.26
N THR A 141 -0.79 10.32 -5.26
CA THR A 141 -1.10 11.21 -6.40
C THR A 141 -0.11 12.36 -6.54
N LYS A 142 0.57 12.73 -5.45
CA LYS A 142 1.57 13.82 -5.41
C LYS A 142 3.00 13.33 -5.28
N HIS A 143 3.20 12.04 -4.99
CA HIS A 143 4.48 11.46 -4.60
C HIS A 143 5.16 12.25 -3.47
N LYS A 144 4.44 12.38 -2.33
CA LYS A 144 4.92 13.11 -1.14
C LYS A 144 4.56 12.36 0.14
N LEU A 145 5.24 12.70 1.23
CA LEU A 145 4.86 12.26 2.58
C LEU A 145 4.12 13.37 3.32
N GLN A 146 3.15 13.01 4.13
CA GLN A 146 2.47 13.89 5.07
C GLN A 146 2.69 13.34 6.47
N ALA A 147 3.35 14.11 7.34
CA ALA A 147 3.59 13.72 8.72
C ALA A 147 2.26 13.64 9.50
N LEU A 148 2.14 12.65 10.37
CA LEU A 148 0.99 12.48 11.25
C LEU A 148 1.40 12.75 12.69
N GLU A 149 0.54 13.45 13.42
CA GLU A 149 0.70 13.61 14.86
C GLU A 149 0.36 12.29 15.54
N VAL A 150 1.33 11.76 16.29
CA VAL A 150 1.23 10.50 17.01
C VAL A 150 1.88 10.64 18.38
N THR A 151 1.56 9.72 19.27
CA THR A 151 2.19 9.62 20.58
C THR A 151 3.62 9.08 20.46
N GLU A 152 4.46 9.34 21.48
CA GLU A 152 5.85 8.87 21.50
C GLU A 152 5.97 7.34 21.50
N ASP A 153 4.92 6.62 21.92
CA ASP A 153 4.86 5.15 22.00
C ASP A 153 4.30 4.48 20.73
N ILE A 154 4.09 5.22 19.65
CA ILE A 154 3.49 4.68 18.40
C ILE A 154 4.22 3.43 17.86
N GLN A 155 5.54 3.35 18.01
CA GLN A 155 6.31 2.18 17.60
C GLN A 155 5.92 0.94 18.42
N ASP A 156 5.80 1.08 19.74
CA ASP A 156 5.38 0.01 20.64
C ASP A 156 3.93 -0.40 20.39
N GLU A 157 3.04 0.56 20.10
CA GLU A 157 1.66 0.28 19.72
C GLU A 157 1.57 -0.55 18.44
N ILE A 158 2.36 -0.23 17.41
CA ILE A 158 2.42 -0.98 16.15
C ILE A 158 2.95 -2.40 16.40
N VAL A 159 4.02 -2.55 17.17
CA VAL A 159 4.58 -3.87 17.52
C VAL A 159 3.55 -4.73 18.24
N LYS A 160 2.83 -4.15 19.19
CA LYS A 160 1.74 -4.81 19.92
C LYS A 160 0.60 -5.22 18.98
N ALA A 161 0.21 -4.35 18.05
CA ALA A 161 -0.80 -4.66 17.03
C ALA A 161 -0.34 -5.80 16.11
N CYS A 162 0.96 -5.94 15.89
CA CYS A 162 1.58 -7.04 15.16
C CYS A 162 1.90 -8.26 16.03
N LEU A 163 1.19 -8.47 17.14
CA LEU A 163 1.35 -9.61 18.06
C LEU A 163 2.77 -9.76 18.65
N GLY A 164 3.44 -8.65 18.94
CA GLY A 164 4.75 -8.64 19.60
C GLY A 164 5.93 -8.99 18.69
N GLN A 165 5.83 -8.71 17.39
CA GLN A 165 6.91 -8.92 16.44
C GLN A 165 7.99 -7.84 16.57
N GLU A 166 8.92 -8.03 17.50
CA GLU A 166 9.96 -7.05 17.88
C GLU A 166 10.90 -6.63 16.73
N PHE A 167 11.06 -7.44 15.67
CA PHE A 167 11.90 -7.06 14.51
C PHE A 167 11.39 -5.81 13.79
N LEU A 168 10.13 -5.40 14.00
CA LEU A 168 9.59 -4.16 13.47
C LEU A 168 10.25 -2.91 14.07
N LYS A 169 10.79 -3.01 15.29
CA LYS A 169 11.51 -1.90 15.95
C LYS A 169 12.85 -1.58 15.30
N THR A 170 13.49 -2.60 14.71
CA THR A 170 14.78 -2.46 14.02
C THR A 170 14.63 -2.24 12.52
N ALA A 171 13.41 -2.34 11.98
CA ALA A 171 13.16 -2.03 10.57
C ALA A 171 13.34 -0.53 10.31
N ALA A 172 14.10 -0.15 9.29
CA ALA A 172 14.28 1.25 8.89
C ALA A 172 12.94 1.94 8.57
N ALA A 173 12.01 1.21 7.94
CA ALA A 173 10.65 1.65 7.68
C ALA A 173 9.66 0.48 7.72
N THR A 174 8.46 0.71 8.27
CA THR A 174 7.35 -0.26 8.30
C THR A 174 6.18 0.26 7.47
N PHE A 175 5.85 -0.45 6.39
CA PHE A 175 4.74 -0.12 5.50
C PHE A 175 3.43 -0.70 6.05
N LEU A 176 2.45 0.16 6.27
CA LEU A 176 1.14 -0.14 6.82
C LEU A 176 0.08 0.14 5.74
N TRP A 177 -0.45 -0.92 5.12
CA TRP A 177 -1.48 -0.78 4.10
C TRP A 177 -2.88 -0.82 4.71
N VAL A 178 -3.59 0.29 4.62
CA VAL A 178 -4.96 0.43 5.11
C VAL A 178 -5.91 0.50 3.92
N ALA A 179 -6.93 -0.34 3.89
CA ALA A 179 -7.87 -0.39 2.77
C ALA A 179 -9.11 0.47 3.03
N ASP A 180 -9.35 1.47 2.17
CA ASP A 180 -10.70 2.00 1.98
C ASP A 180 -11.49 0.98 1.15
N SER A 181 -12.13 0.05 1.87
CA SER A 181 -12.85 -1.07 1.27
C SER A 181 -13.97 -0.63 0.32
N TYR A 182 -14.53 0.58 0.51
CA TYR A 182 -15.63 1.06 -0.29
C TYR A 182 -15.20 1.37 -1.72
N ARG A 183 -13.95 1.79 -1.99
CA ARG A 183 -13.46 2.02 -3.38
C ARG A 183 -13.60 0.79 -4.27
N THR A 184 -13.34 -0.38 -3.71
CA THR A 184 -13.46 -1.65 -4.43
C THR A 184 -14.89 -2.20 -4.40
N ARG A 185 -15.58 -2.10 -3.25
CA ARG A 185 -16.98 -2.54 -3.12
C ARG A 185 -17.94 -1.71 -3.98
N TRP A 186 -17.67 -0.43 -4.18
CA TRP A 186 -18.43 0.43 -5.08
C TRP A 186 -18.56 -0.19 -6.48
N ARG A 187 -17.49 -0.82 -6.98
CA ARG A 187 -17.50 -1.52 -8.27
C ARG A 187 -18.01 -2.96 -8.19
N TYR A 188 -17.66 -3.68 -7.13
CA TYR A 188 -17.79 -5.14 -7.07
C TYR A 188 -18.74 -5.69 -5.99
N GLY A 189 -19.47 -4.82 -5.29
CA GLY A 189 -20.29 -5.19 -4.13
C GLY A 189 -19.46 -5.90 -3.05
N GLU A 190 -20.09 -6.79 -2.29
CA GLU A 190 -19.43 -7.58 -1.23
C GLU A 190 -18.24 -8.43 -1.72
N ARG A 191 -18.23 -8.80 -3.01
CA ARG A 191 -17.09 -9.51 -3.60
C ARG A 191 -15.83 -8.65 -3.62
N GLY A 192 -15.95 -7.33 -3.58
CA GLY A 192 -14.82 -6.39 -3.53
C GLY A 192 -13.85 -6.67 -2.39
N ILE A 193 -14.33 -7.21 -1.26
CA ILE A 193 -13.47 -7.60 -0.13
C ILE A 193 -12.44 -8.67 -0.53
N ARG A 194 -12.77 -9.61 -1.42
CA ARG A 194 -11.80 -10.61 -1.91
C ARG A 194 -10.62 -9.96 -2.63
N TYR A 195 -10.91 -8.90 -3.37
CA TYR A 195 -9.92 -8.21 -4.17
C TYR A 195 -9.00 -7.33 -3.33
N LEU A 196 -9.44 -6.90 -2.14
CA LEU A 196 -8.56 -6.20 -1.20
C LEU A 196 -7.35 -7.06 -0.82
N PHE A 197 -7.56 -8.36 -0.57
CA PHE A 197 -6.48 -9.29 -0.23
C PHE A 197 -5.53 -9.54 -1.41
N LEU A 198 -6.06 -9.58 -2.65
CA LEU A 198 -5.22 -9.68 -3.85
C LEU A 198 -4.39 -8.41 -4.03
N ASP A 199 -5.00 -7.24 -3.89
CA ASP A 199 -4.33 -5.95 -4.00
C ASP A 199 -3.23 -5.81 -2.94
N ALA A 200 -3.48 -6.22 -1.69
CA ALA A 200 -2.48 -6.27 -0.65
C ALA A 200 -1.32 -7.22 -0.99
N GLY A 201 -1.63 -8.41 -1.55
CA GLY A 201 -0.61 -9.35 -2.03
C GLY A 201 0.25 -8.79 -3.16
N HIS A 202 -0.35 -8.10 -4.14
CA HIS A 202 0.38 -7.46 -5.23
C HIS A 202 1.36 -6.40 -4.72
N VAL A 203 0.90 -5.53 -3.83
CA VAL A 203 1.72 -4.47 -3.23
C VAL A 203 2.83 -5.05 -2.38
N CYS A 204 2.50 -6.04 -1.55
CA CYS A 204 3.47 -6.72 -0.70
C CYS A 204 4.58 -7.39 -1.51
N GLN A 205 4.23 -8.11 -2.59
CA GLN A 205 5.22 -8.73 -3.44
C GLN A 205 6.08 -7.68 -4.16
N ASN A 206 5.51 -6.56 -4.59
CA ASN A 206 6.32 -5.51 -5.21
C ASN A 206 7.31 -4.89 -4.21
N LEU A 207 6.92 -4.71 -2.93
CA LEU A 207 7.84 -4.29 -1.89
C LEU A 207 9.00 -5.27 -1.72
N TYR A 208 8.72 -6.58 -1.70
CA TYR A 208 9.76 -7.61 -1.63
C TYR A 208 10.76 -7.53 -2.80
N LEU A 209 10.26 -7.38 -4.03
CA LEU A 209 11.10 -7.31 -5.22
C LEU A 209 11.92 -6.03 -5.25
N SER A 210 11.30 -4.89 -4.95
CA SER A 210 11.98 -3.60 -4.95
C SER A 210 13.01 -3.49 -3.82
N ALA A 211 12.71 -3.97 -2.62
CA ALA A 211 13.70 -4.04 -1.53
C ALA A 211 14.89 -4.93 -1.93
N THR A 212 14.62 -6.11 -2.50
CA THR A 212 15.69 -7.00 -2.99
C THR A 212 16.53 -6.36 -4.10
N ALA A 213 15.93 -5.51 -4.96
CA ALA A 213 16.63 -4.84 -6.05
C ALA A 213 17.66 -3.80 -5.56
N ILE A 214 17.41 -3.19 -4.41
CA ILE A 214 18.32 -2.23 -3.74
C ILE A 214 19.12 -2.88 -2.61
N ASP A 215 19.21 -4.21 -2.59
CA ASP A 215 19.90 -5.00 -1.55
C ASP A 215 19.39 -4.77 -0.11
N ALA A 216 18.15 -4.29 0.04
CA ALA A 216 17.46 -4.15 1.32
C ALA A 216 16.66 -5.42 1.70
N GLY A 217 16.41 -5.59 3.00
CA GLY A 217 15.57 -6.66 3.54
C GLY A 217 14.10 -6.27 3.66
N ALA A 218 13.18 -7.21 3.44
CA ALA A 218 11.75 -7.03 3.70
C ALA A 218 11.15 -8.27 4.38
N CYS A 219 10.13 -8.09 5.22
CA CYS A 219 9.30 -9.16 5.74
C CYS A 219 7.85 -8.72 5.87
N ALA A 220 6.93 -9.47 5.26
CA ALA A 220 5.51 -9.30 5.48
C ALA A 220 5.10 -9.74 6.88
N VAL A 221 4.14 -9.02 7.44
CA VAL A 221 3.42 -9.37 8.67
C VAL A 221 1.95 -9.57 8.32
N GLY A 222 1.38 -10.69 8.73
CA GLY A 222 -0.03 -11.03 8.51
C GLY A 222 -0.82 -11.25 9.80
N ALA A 223 -0.30 -10.72 10.92
CA ALA A 223 -0.89 -10.81 12.25
C ALA A 223 -2.26 -10.13 12.32
#